data_AF-A0A5E4KDV3-F1
#
_entry.id   AF-A0A5E4KDV3-F1
#
_cell.length_a   1.000
_cell.length_b   1.000
_cell.length_c   1.000
_cell.angle_alpha   90.00
_cell.angle_beta   90.00
_cell.angle_gamma   90.00
#
_symmetry.space_group_name_H-M   'P 1'
#
loop_
_entity.id
_entity.type
_entity.pdbx_description
1 polymer ?
#
loop_
_entity_poly.entity_id
_entity_poly.type
_entity_poly.pdbx_seq_one_letter_code
_entity_poly.pdbx_strand_id
1 'polypeptide(L)'
;MTDKEIITAISSYYPIQILKAYNNDLRSIKSVELIAKSLNDIYRYFEPSFFKGNFYVCKHFNDELILNETTSTILNYNKNILLNKTSGDIIIQIFNDGKLILWEKEDPISLIGRDDALTYFFNSNKEYFYANNVRIEITECPVGSRFATQYIELKDALSIYSVNRIFHSSCSHFSEVWYDANRIFLRGEGSGKNIPEKFIQKSLHEFLEIIYSLRGVSIEVLREFNVEGEKPKPVDIRIQWKEANRVALIEMKWLGTVKGSDGKIAYSHDDGRANAGMIQLKGYYDSALRDMPTTIIKPFLVVIDGRRKNLHETTTTISYADGMFYKDVDLIIDPDNKFYESIIGFEPPIRMFSAPNCI
;
A
#
# COMPACT_ATOMS: atom_id res chain seq x y z
N MET A 1 -14.50 20.43 -23.51
CA MET A 1 -13.04 20.43 -23.68
C MET A 1 -12.76 20.87 -25.10
N THR A 2 -12.01 21.96 -25.29
CA THR A 2 -11.70 22.55 -26.61
C THR A 2 -10.61 21.76 -27.32
N ASP A 3 -10.49 21.88 -28.65
CA ASP A 3 -9.42 21.23 -29.43
C ASP A 3 -8.02 21.58 -28.91
N LYS A 4 -7.85 22.81 -28.40
CA LYS A 4 -6.61 23.26 -27.78
C LYS A 4 -6.30 22.52 -26.49
N GLU A 5 -7.30 22.27 -25.64
CA GLU A 5 -7.15 21.50 -24.41
C GLU A 5 -6.82 20.03 -24.70
N ILE A 6 -7.43 19.45 -25.74
CA ILE A 6 -7.13 18.09 -26.19
C ILE A 6 -5.68 17.98 -26.68
N ILE A 7 -5.23 18.92 -27.53
CA ILE A 7 -3.86 18.93 -28.05
C ILE A 7 -2.84 19.12 -26.92
N THR A 8 -3.14 19.97 -25.94
CA THR A 8 -2.29 20.15 -24.75
C THR A 8 -2.24 18.88 -23.90
N ALA A 9 -3.38 18.24 -23.63
CA ALA A 9 -3.45 16.99 -22.87
C ALA A 9 -2.67 15.86 -23.56
N ILE A 10 -2.86 15.67 -24.87
CA ILE A 10 -2.12 14.68 -25.66
C ILE A 10 -0.61 15.01 -25.64
N SER A 11 -0.24 16.28 -25.83
CA SER A 11 1.17 16.68 -25.82
C SER A 11 1.86 16.53 -24.47
N SER A 12 1.11 16.50 -23.37
CA SER A 12 1.64 16.22 -22.03
C SER A 12 1.88 14.73 -21.75
N TYR A 13 1.41 13.82 -22.60
CA TYR A 13 1.64 12.40 -22.42
C TYR A 13 3.12 12.05 -22.63
N TYR A 14 3.76 11.43 -21.64
CA TYR A 14 5.22 11.29 -21.60
C TYR A 14 5.81 10.53 -22.81
N PRO A 15 5.17 9.50 -23.42
CA PRO A 15 5.70 8.88 -24.63
C PRO A 15 5.78 9.86 -25.81
N ILE A 16 4.84 10.80 -25.91
CA ILE A 16 4.85 11.83 -26.96
C ILE A 16 5.99 12.83 -26.71
N GLN A 17 6.24 13.19 -25.45
CA GLN A 17 7.38 14.04 -25.09
C GLN A 17 8.71 13.35 -25.41
N ILE A 18 8.83 12.06 -25.11
CA ILE A 18 10.02 11.24 -25.42
C ILE A 18 10.24 11.15 -26.94
N LEU A 19 9.18 10.84 -27.71
CA LEU A 19 9.25 10.76 -29.17
C LEU A 19 9.74 12.08 -29.77
N LYS A 20 9.24 13.22 -29.28
CA LYS A 20 9.71 14.55 -29.70
C LYS A 20 11.16 14.80 -29.33
N ALA A 21 11.62 14.39 -28.14
CA ALA A 21 13.00 14.56 -27.69
C ALA A 21 14.02 13.84 -28.58
N TYR A 22 13.62 12.72 -29.21
CA TYR A 22 14.41 11.99 -30.20
C TYR A 22 14.03 12.30 -31.65
N ASN A 23 13.52 13.51 -31.96
CA ASN A 23 13.19 13.93 -33.32
C ASN A 23 12.24 12.97 -34.06
N ASN A 24 11.27 12.40 -33.35
CA ASN A 24 10.31 11.40 -33.83
C ASN A 24 10.92 10.04 -34.23
N ASP A 25 12.06 9.65 -33.65
CA ASP A 25 12.60 8.31 -33.81
C ASP A 25 11.70 7.26 -33.13
N LEU A 26 11.10 6.37 -33.94
CA LEU A 26 10.20 5.31 -33.47
C LEU A 26 10.88 4.29 -32.53
N ARG A 27 12.22 4.18 -32.54
CA ARG A 27 12.96 3.34 -31.58
C ARG A 27 12.77 3.80 -30.15
N SER A 28 12.53 5.10 -29.93
CA SER A 28 12.27 5.66 -28.60
C SER A 28 10.94 5.13 -28.01
N ILE A 29 9.87 5.02 -28.81
CA ILE A 29 8.58 4.48 -28.36
C ILE A 29 8.67 3.00 -28.02
N LYS A 30 9.35 2.21 -28.87
CA LYS A 30 9.62 0.79 -28.56
C LYS A 30 10.40 0.64 -27.25
N SER A 31 11.34 1.55 -26.99
CA SER A 31 12.12 1.57 -25.75
C SER A 31 11.27 1.95 -24.54
N VAL A 32 10.31 2.88 -24.68
CA VAL A 32 9.32 3.20 -23.64
C VAL A 32 8.49 1.98 -23.28
N GLU A 33 7.92 1.30 -24.27
CA GLU A 33 7.10 0.10 -24.06
C GLU A 33 7.89 -1.00 -23.36
N LEU A 34 9.12 -1.25 -23.81
CA LEU A 34 9.99 -2.27 -23.23
C LEU A 34 10.39 -1.91 -21.79
N ILE A 35 10.80 -0.65 -21.53
CA ILE A 35 11.13 -0.20 -20.17
C ILE A 35 9.91 -0.33 -19.26
N ALA A 36 8.73 0.14 -19.67
CA ALA A 36 7.51 0.05 -18.86
C ALA A 36 7.15 -1.42 -18.54
N LYS A 37 7.22 -2.31 -19.53
CA LYS A 37 6.99 -3.75 -19.33
C LYS A 37 8.01 -4.36 -18.37
N SER A 38 9.29 -4.03 -18.53
CA SER A 38 10.35 -4.51 -17.67
C SER A 38 10.26 -3.96 -16.25
N LEU A 39 9.84 -2.70 -16.07
CA LEU A 39 9.62 -2.11 -14.74
C LEU A 39 8.53 -2.89 -13.98
N ASN A 40 7.42 -3.20 -14.63
CA ASN A 40 6.37 -4.04 -14.03
C ASN A 40 6.91 -5.39 -13.56
N ASP A 41 7.81 -6.02 -14.32
CA ASP A 41 8.40 -7.32 -13.95
C ASP A 41 9.51 -7.19 -12.89
N ILE A 42 10.36 -6.17 -12.98
CA ILE A 42 11.39 -5.85 -11.98
C ILE A 42 10.73 -5.58 -10.62
N TYR A 43 9.64 -4.81 -10.60
CA TYR A 43 8.94 -4.44 -9.38
C TYR A 43 8.13 -5.57 -8.72
N ARG A 44 8.14 -6.77 -9.31
CA ARG A 44 7.72 -8.00 -8.62
C ARG A 44 8.77 -8.46 -7.61
N TYR A 45 10.01 -8.02 -7.77
CA TYR A 45 11.14 -8.39 -6.92
C TYR A 45 11.78 -7.18 -6.25
N PHE A 46 11.24 -5.99 -6.44
CA PHE A 46 11.77 -4.75 -5.91
C PHE A 46 10.60 -3.85 -5.54
N GLU A 47 10.58 -3.30 -4.33
CA GLU A 47 9.52 -2.38 -3.91
C GLU A 47 10.01 -0.93 -3.91
N PRO A 48 9.56 -0.08 -4.84
CA PRO A 48 10.00 1.32 -4.92
C PRO A 48 9.73 2.12 -3.63
N SER A 49 8.62 1.88 -2.92
CA SER A 49 8.36 2.60 -1.65
C SER A 49 9.29 2.20 -0.51
N PHE A 50 10.00 1.08 -0.64
CA PHE A 50 10.97 0.59 0.36
C PHE A 50 12.39 1.09 0.07
N PHE A 51 12.61 1.67 -1.11
CA PHE A 51 13.94 1.95 -1.62
C PHE A 51 14.40 3.38 -1.33
N LYS A 52 15.61 3.50 -0.80
CA LYS A 52 16.30 4.76 -0.50
C LYS A 52 17.60 4.85 -1.31
N GLY A 53 17.52 5.40 -2.51
CA GLY A 53 18.67 5.52 -3.39
C GLY A 53 18.30 5.86 -4.82
N ASN A 54 19.23 5.71 -5.75
CA ASN A 54 18.99 5.98 -7.17
C ASN A 54 18.74 4.68 -7.93
N PHE A 55 17.61 4.58 -8.60
CA PHE A 55 17.26 3.42 -9.40
C PHE A 55 17.10 3.84 -10.86
N TYR A 56 17.91 3.25 -11.74
CA TYR A 56 17.93 3.52 -13.16
C TYR A 56 17.58 2.27 -13.95
N VAL A 57 16.79 2.46 -15.01
CA VAL A 57 16.50 1.41 -16.00
C VAL A 57 16.72 1.99 -17.38
N CYS A 58 17.66 1.45 -18.15
CA CYS A 58 18.02 2.01 -19.45
C CYS A 58 17.88 1.00 -20.59
N LYS A 59 17.68 1.52 -21.80
CA LYS A 59 17.60 0.78 -23.05
C LYS A 59 18.39 1.51 -24.13
N HIS A 60 19.49 0.91 -24.57
CA HIS A 60 20.19 1.34 -25.79
C HIS A 60 19.35 0.99 -27.01
N PHE A 61 19.22 1.88 -27.99
CA PHE A 61 18.34 1.66 -29.15
C PHE A 61 18.78 0.50 -30.04
N ASN A 62 20.07 0.20 -30.06
CA ASN A 62 20.65 -0.89 -30.86
C ASN A 62 20.98 -2.16 -30.05
N ASP A 63 20.52 -2.30 -28.79
CA ASP A 63 20.90 -3.42 -27.89
C ASP A 63 22.40 -3.54 -27.60
N GLU A 64 23.15 -2.44 -27.70
CA GLU A 64 24.56 -2.41 -27.32
C GLU A 64 24.69 -2.23 -25.81
N LEU A 65 25.71 -2.85 -25.23
CA LEU A 65 26.01 -2.72 -23.82
C LEU A 65 26.49 -1.31 -23.50
N ILE A 66 25.88 -0.64 -22.51
CA ILE A 66 26.22 0.74 -22.16
C ILE A 66 27.39 0.81 -21.16
N LEU A 67 27.46 -0.14 -20.23
CA LEU A 67 28.44 -0.20 -19.15
C LEU A 67 29.31 -1.46 -19.25
N ASN A 68 30.38 -1.56 -18.47
CA ASN A 68 31.28 -2.71 -18.54
C ASN A 68 30.59 -4.01 -18.07
N GLU A 69 30.59 -5.07 -18.89
CA GLU A 69 29.94 -6.35 -18.52
C GLU A 69 30.64 -7.04 -17.36
N THR A 70 31.95 -6.82 -17.17
CA THR A 70 32.74 -7.56 -16.17
C THR A 70 32.40 -7.19 -14.73
N THR A 71 31.79 -6.02 -14.51
CA THR A 71 31.33 -5.57 -13.19
C THR A 71 29.83 -5.85 -12.97
N SER A 72 29.20 -6.53 -13.92
CA SER A 72 27.76 -6.68 -13.97
C SER A 72 27.25 -8.01 -13.42
N THR A 73 25.95 -8.08 -13.13
CA THR A 73 25.24 -9.32 -12.78
C THR A 73 24.06 -9.54 -13.72
N ILE A 74 23.96 -10.73 -14.33
CA ILE A 74 22.83 -11.08 -15.21
C ILE A 74 21.63 -11.50 -14.34
N LEU A 75 20.53 -10.74 -14.40
CA LEU A 75 19.36 -10.94 -13.56
C LEU A 75 18.43 -12.07 -14.03
N ASN A 76 18.52 -12.50 -15.30
CA ASN A 76 17.62 -13.50 -15.86
C ASN A 76 17.63 -14.84 -15.09
N TYR A 77 18.74 -15.18 -14.46
CA TYR A 77 18.88 -16.40 -13.67
C TYR A 77 18.28 -16.29 -12.26
N ASN A 78 18.29 -15.09 -11.68
CA ASN A 78 17.79 -14.87 -10.33
C ASN A 78 17.46 -13.38 -10.07
N LYS A 79 16.18 -13.02 -10.20
CA LYS A 79 15.68 -11.68 -9.85
C LYS A 79 15.48 -11.48 -8.35
N ASN A 80 15.47 -12.55 -7.55
CA ASN A 80 15.27 -12.44 -6.09
C ASN A 80 16.37 -11.64 -5.41
N ILE A 81 17.52 -11.44 -6.06
CA ILE A 81 18.59 -10.57 -5.54
C ILE A 81 18.10 -9.12 -5.33
N LEU A 82 17.03 -8.70 -6.00
CA LEU A 82 16.43 -7.38 -5.88
C LEU A 82 15.55 -7.24 -4.63
N LEU A 83 15.05 -8.34 -4.04
CA LEU A 83 14.10 -8.30 -2.92
C LEU A 83 14.69 -7.64 -1.67
N ASN A 84 15.99 -7.80 -1.48
CA ASN A 84 16.72 -7.26 -0.33
C ASN A 84 17.34 -5.88 -0.62
N LYS A 85 17.11 -5.32 -1.80
CA LYS A 85 17.70 -4.04 -2.21
C LYS A 85 16.79 -2.90 -1.77
N THR A 86 17.10 -2.33 -0.61
CA THR A 86 16.35 -1.22 -0.02
C THR A 86 17.11 0.10 -0.04
N SER A 87 18.37 0.11 -0.50
CA SER A 87 19.16 1.34 -0.65
C SER A 87 20.30 1.18 -1.65
N GLY A 88 20.94 2.31 -1.98
CA GLY A 88 22.11 2.37 -2.87
C GLY A 88 21.77 2.81 -4.29
N ASP A 89 22.73 2.67 -5.20
CA ASP A 89 22.56 3.01 -6.61
C ASP A 89 22.45 1.73 -7.43
N ILE A 90 21.40 1.63 -8.22
CA ILE A 90 21.06 0.44 -9.01
C ILE A 90 20.84 0.88 -10.44
N ILE A 91 21.55 0.25 -11.38
CA ILE A 91 21.36 0.45 -12.81
C ILE A 91 20.99 -0.90 -13.43
N ILE A 92 19.88 -0.95 -14.16
CA ILE A 92 19.48 -2.13 -14.93
C ILE A 92 19.39 -1.77 -16.41
N GLN A 93 20.15 -2.46 -17.25
CA GLN A 93 19.97 -2.38 -18.70
C GLN A 93 19.05 -3.50 -19.19
N ILE A 94 18.13 -3.14 -20.08
CA ILE A 94 17.22 -4.08 -20.75
C ILE A 94 17.65 -4.27 -22.21
N PHE A 95 17.51 -5.49 -22.71
CA PHE A 95 17.75 -5.87 -24.11
C PHE A 95 16.45 -6.38 -24.76
N ASN A 96 16.36 -6.35 -26.10
CA ASN A 96 15.16 -6.79 -26.81
C ASN A 96 14.84 -8.28 -26.63
N ASP A 97 15.84 -9.11 -26.34
CA ASP A 97 15.69 -10.54 -26.03
C ASP A 97 15.18 -10.80 -24.59
N GLY A 98 15.00 -9.73 -23.80
CA GLY A 98 14.60 -9.81 -22.40
C GLY A 98 15.76 -10.04 -21.44
N LYS A 99 17.02 -10.03 -21.90
CA LYS A 99 18.19 -10.00 -21.01
C LYS A 99 18.14 -8.74 -20.15
N LEU A 100 18.44 -8.91 -18.87
CA LEU A 100 18.52 -7.86 -17.85
C LEU A 100 19.89 -7.94 -17.19
N ILE A 101 20.62 -6.83 -17.20
CA ILE A 101 21.95 -6.74 -16.59
C ILE A 101 21.92 -5.67 -15.50
N LEU A 102 22.41 -6.00 -14.31
CA LEU A 102 22.47 -5.16 -13.12
C LEU A 102 23.89 -4.66 -12.84
N TRP A 103 24.01 -3.39 -12.48
CA TRP A 103 25.20 -2.78 -11.86
C TRP A 103 24.84 -2.04 -10.57
N GLU A 104 25.73 -2.07 -9.58
CA GLU A 104 25.52 -1.46 -8.25
C GLU A 104 26.61 -0.46 -7.83
N LYS A 105 27.66 -0.31 -8.64
CA LYS A 105 28.85 0.49 -8.31
C LYS A 105 29.35 1.36 -9.47
N GLU A 106 28.50 1.53 -10.47
CA GLU A 106 28.81 2.32 -11.66
C GLU A 106 28.21 3.72 -11.52
N ASP A 107 28.90 4.72 -12.08
CA ASP A 107 28.43 6.10 -12.09
C ASP A 107 27.29 6.27 -13.13
N PRO A 108 26.07 6.64 -12.70
CA PRO A 108 24.94 6.81 -13.60
C PRO A 108 25.08 8.02 -14.54
N ILE A 109 26.09 8.89 -14.36
CA ILE A 109 26.28 10.08 -15.21
C ILE A 109 26.39 9.71 -16.70
N SER A 110 26.93 8.53 -16.98
CA SER A 110 27.07 7.97 -18.34
C SER A 110 25.73 7.63 -19.01
N LEU A 111 24.64 7.53 -18.24
CA LEU A 111 23.29 7.24 -18.71
C LEU A 111 22.46 8.50 -19.00
N ILE A 112 22.87 9.63 -18.43
CA ILE A 112 22.16 10.90 -18.53
C ILE A 112 22.62 11.61 -19.80
N GLY A 113 21.68 12.06 -20.63
CA GLY A 113 22.00 12.88 -21.80
C GLY A 113 22.35 12.12 -23.08
N ARG A 114 22.28 10.78 -23.05
CA ARG A 114 22.49 9.94 -24.23
C ARG A 114 21.42 10.17 -25.30
N ASP A 115 21.84 10.27 -26.56
CA ASP A 115 20.99 10.37 -27.74
C ASP A 115 20.71 9.00 -28.40
N ASP A 116 21.42 7.96 -27.97
CA ASP A 116 21.32 6.57 -28.45
C ASP A 116 20.61 5.61 -27.45
N ALA A 117 20.19 6.12 -26.29
CA ALA A 117 19.55 5.32 -25.26
C ALA A 117 18.51 6.13 -24.49
N LEU A 118 17.44 5.45 -24.06
CA LEU A 118 16.42 5.99 -23.16
C LEU A 118 16.66 5.47 -21.74
N THR A 119 16.58 6.35 -20.75
CA THR A 119 16.81 5.99 -19.33
C THR A 119 15.62 6.43 -18.47
N TYR A 120 15.00 5.48 -17.77
CA TYR A 120 14.11 5.74 -16.64
C TYR A 120 14.92 5.92 -15.35
N PHE A 121 14.43 6.79 -14.47
CA PHE A 121 15.03 7.08 -13.18
C PHE A 121 13.96 7.21 -12.08
N PHE A 122 14.23 6.58 -10.94
CA PHE A 122 13.46 6.68 -9.71
C PHE A 122 14.36 7.05 -8.53
N ASN A 123 13.95 8.07 -7.77
CA ASN A 123 14.53 8.41 -6.47
C ASN A 123 13.48 9.10 -5.59
N SER A 124 13.35 8.68 -4.33
CA SER A 124 12.50 9.34 -3.33
C SER A 124 11.07 9.66 -3.83
N ASN A 125 10.41 8.68 -4.45
CA ASN A 125 9.07 8.80 -5.05
C ASN A 125 8.97 9.80 -6.22
N LYS A 126 10.11 10.17 -6.83
CA LYS A 126 10.15 10.95 -8.06
C LYS A 126 10.61 10.09 -9.22
N GLU A 127 9.87 10.18 -10.31
CA GLU A 127 10.06 9.40 -11.52
C GLU A 127 10.31 10.30 -12.72
N TYR A 128 11.32 9.94 -13.52
CA TYR A 128 11.69 10.68 -14.71
C TYR A 128 12.13 9.75 -15.84
N PHE A 129 11.97 10.22 -17.07
CA PHE A 129 12.75 9.75 -18.20
C PHE A 129 13.81 10.79 -18.58
N TYR A 130 15.03 10.34 -18.80
CA TYR A 130 16.07 11.08 -19.51
C TYR A 130 16.06 10.65 -20.97
N ALA A 131 15.68 11.58 -21.84
CA ALA A 131 15.50 11.39 -23.27
C ALA A 131 16.30 12.45 -24.04
N ASN A 132 17.45 12.09 -24.61
CA ASN A 132 18.31 13.01 -25.40
C ASN A 132 18.51 14.39 -24.74
N ASN A 133 19.15 14.41 -23.57
CA ASN A 133 19.37 15.62 -22.74
C ASN A 133 18.09 16.31 -22.20
N VAL A 134 16.90 15.78 -22.48
CA VAL A 134 15.64 16.26 -21.91
C VAL A 134 15.25 15.40 -20.71
N ARG A 135 14.91 16.03 -19.59
CA ARG A 135 14.32 15.37 -18.43
C ARG A 135 12.80 15.53 -18.45
N ILE A 136 12.09 14.41 -18.49
CA ILE A 136 10.63 14.36 -18.55
C ILE A 136 10.12 13.76 -17.23
N GLU A 137 9.45 14.57 -16.40
CA GLU A 137 8.84 14.10 -15.14
C GLU A 137 7.57 13.29 -15.42
N ILE A 138 7.46 12.13 -14.78
CA ILE A 138 6.33 11.20 -14.93
C ILE A 138 5.73 10.76 -13.60
N THR A 139 6.15 11.41 -12.51
CA THR A 139 5.67 11.14 -11.15
C THR A 139 4.15 11.31 -11.07
N GLU A 140 3.44 10.23 -10.76
CA GLU A 140 1.99 10.24 -10.53
C GLU A 140 1.61 9.83 -9.11
N CYS A 141 2.39 8.94 -8.49
CA CYS A 141 2.11 8.43 -7.16
C CYS A 141 2.84 9.26 -6.08
N PRO A 142 2.19 9.57 -4.95
CA PRO A 142 2.85 10.27 -3.84
C PRO A 142 3.92 9.41 -3.14
N VAL A 143 3.76 8.08 -3.20
CA VAL A 143 4.66 7.08 -2.64
C VAL A 143 4.76 5.90 -3.60
N GLY A 144 5.97 5.37 -3.79
CA GLY A 144 6.25 4.30 -4.74
C GLY A 144 6.33 4.80 -6.18
N SER A 145 6.03 3.92 -7.13
CA SER A 145 6.11 4.20 -8.57
C SER A 145 4.78 3.95 -9.27
N ARG A 146 4.52 4.68 -10.34
CA ARG A 146 3.37 4.43 -11.25
C ARG A 146 3.34 3.02 -11.85
N PHE A 147 4.48 2.32 -11.84
CA PHE A 147 4.59 0.93 -12.32
C PHE A 147 4.44 -0.11 -11.19
N ALA A 148 4.12 0.32 -9.96
CA ALA A 148 3.91 -0.55 -8.80
C ALA A 148 2.85 0.04 -7.85
N THR A 149 1.59 0.06 -8.29
CA THR A 149 0.50 0.80 -7.64
C THR A 149 -0.25 0.03 -6.54
N GLN A 150 0.02 -1.26 -6.33
CA GLN A 150 -0.86 -2.14 -5.55
C GLN A 150 -1.08 -1.65 -4.10
N TYR A 151 -0.01 -1.23 -3.41
CA TYR A 151 -0.13 -0.77 -2.02
C TYR A 151 -0.74 0.62 -1.89
N ILE A 152 -0.52 1.51 -2.87
CA ILE A 152 -1.14 2.85 -2.84
C ILE A 152 -2.65 2.74 -3.13
N GLU A 153 -3.04 1.92 -4.10
CA GLU A 153 -4.45 1.63 -4.40
C GLU A 153 -5.17 0.99 -3.21
N LEU A 154 -4.48 0.13 -2.43
CA LEU A 154 -5.03 -0.39 -1.18
C LEU A 154 -5.25 0.72 -0.14
N LYS A 155 -4.28 1.63 0.04
CA LYS A 155 -4.43 2.76 0.99
C LYS A 155 -5.58 3.68 0.58
N ASP A 156 -5.74 3.93 -0.71
CA ASP A 156 -6.86 4.70 -1.25
C ASP A 156 -8.18 3.98 -1.01
N ALA A 157 -8.24 2.67 -1.27
CA ALA A 157 -9.42 1.85 -0.99
C ALA A 157 -9.79 1.88 0.50
N LEU A 158 -8.82 1.76 1.42
CA LEU A 158 -9.06 1.85 2.87
C LEU A 158 -9.54 3.23 3.29
N SER A 159 -9.04 4.30 2.65
CA SER A 159 -9.51 5.67 2.88
C SER A 159 -10.96 5.85 2.43
N ILE A 160 -11.31 5.33 1.26
CA ILE A 160 -12.69 5.31 0.74
C ILE A 160 -13.59 4.50 1.67
N TYR A 161 -13.13 3.34 2.16
CA TYR A 161 -13.86 2.51 3.12
C TYR A 161 -14.15 3.26 4.42
N SER A 162 -13.14 3.95 4.96
CA SER A 162 -13.27 4.78 6.18
C SER A 162 -14.40 5.79 6.05
N VAL A 163 -14.42 6.57 4.97
CA VAL A 163 -15.41 7.63 4.76
C VAL A 163 -16.79 7.06 4.41
N ASN A 164 -16.86 6.13 3.45
CA ASN A 164 -18.13 5.72 2.86
C ASN A 164 -18.85 4.63 3.67
N ARG A 165 -18.11 3.80 4.42
CA ARG A 165 -18.68 2.66 5.16
C ARG A 165 -18.62 2.86 6.66
N ILE A 166 -17.47 3.29 7.19
CA ILE A 166 -17.25 3.37 8.64
C ILE A 166 -17.83 4.64 9.24
N PHE A 167 -17.52 5.81 8.67
CA PHE A 167 -17.86 7.11 9.28
C PHE A 167 -19.36 7.24 9.58
N HIS A 168 -20.21 6.86 8.63
CA HIS A 168 -21.68 6.90 8.79
C HIS A 168 -22.31 5.54 9.11
N SER A 169 -21.53 4.52 9.42
CA SER A 169 -21.99 3.15 9.62
C SER A 169 -22.94 2.64 8.51
N SER A 170 -22.57 2.88 7.26
CA SER A 170 -23.45 2.68 6.10
C SER A 170 -23.45 1.26 5.53
N CYS A 171 -22.49 0.41 5.94
CA CYS A 171 -22.50 -1.01 5.57
C CYS A 171 -23.45 -1.77 6.49
N SER A 172 -24.30 -2.64 5.94
CA SER A 172 -25.24 -3.47 6.69
C SER A 172 -24.56 -4.40 7.69
N HIS A 173 -23.35 -4.88 7.41
CA HIS A 173 -22.58 -5.67 8.37
C HIS A 173 -21.96 -4.81 9.45
N PHE A 174 -21.36 -3.68 9.10
CA PHE A 174 -20.77 -2.81 10.11
C PHE A 174 -21.82 -2.15 11.00
N SER A 175 -23.02 -1.83 10.53
CA SER A 175 -24.08 -1.26 11.36
C SER A 175 -24.48 -2.17 12.54
N GLU A 176 -24.24 -3.48 12.42
CA GLU A 176 -24.50 -4.47 13.47
C GLU A 176 -23.52 -4.39 14.65
N VAL A 177 -22.44 -3.62 14.57
CA VAL A 177 -21.50 -3.46 15.70
C VAL A 177 -22.09 -2.68 16.87
N TRP A 178 -23.12 -1.87 16.61
CA TRP A 178 -23.70 -0.96 17.59
C TRP A 178 -24.75 -1.67 18.45
N TYR A 179 -24.76 -1.33 19.73
CA TYR A 179 -25.79 -1.76 20.68
C TYR A 179 -27.09 -0.96 20.51
N ASP A 180 -26.96 0.32 20.19
CA ASP A 180 -28.06 1.27 20.09
C ASP A 180 -28.08 2.02 18.75
N ALA A 181 -29.26 2.52 18.37
CA ALA A 181 -29.46 3.28 17.13
C ALA A 181 -28.72 4.63 17.10
N ASN A 182 -28.34 5.17 18.25
CA ASN A 182 -27.56 6.41 18.35
C ASN A 182 -26.04 6.16 18.23
N ARG A 183 -25.62 4.88 18.13
CA ARG A 183 -24.23 4.45 17.94
C ARG A 183 -23.33 4.96 19.06
N ILE A 184 -23.83 4.88 20.29
CA ILE A 184 -23.14 5.33 21.50
C ILE A 184 -22.27 4.21 22.05
N PHE A 185 -22.84 3.00 22.16
CA PHE A 185 -22.14 1.81 22.64
C PHE A 185 -21.98 0.77 21.56
N LEU A 186 -20.86 0.06 21.59
CA LEU A 186 -20.67 -1.16 20.81
C LEU A 186 -21.38 -2.32 21.52
N ARG A 187 -21.86 -3.29 20.77
CA ARG A 187 -22.46 -4.50 21.35
C ARG A 187 -21.40 -5.56 21.61
N GLY A 188 -21.56 -6.35 22.68
CA GLY A 188 -20.71 -7.51 22.93
C GLY A 188 -20.91 -8.13 24.30
N GLU A 189 -20.81 -9.45 24.38
CA GLU A 189 -21.00 -10.24 25.62
C GLU A 189 -19.74 -11.06 25.97
N GLY A 190 -18.57 -10.42 25.93
CA GLY A 190 -17.29 -11.09 26.20
C GLY A 190 -16.73 -11.86 25.00
N SER A 191 -16.08 -13.01 25.22
CA SER A 191 -15.44 -13.83 24.18
C SER A 191 -16.43 -14.78 23.51
N GLY A 192 -16.76 -14.57 22.23
CA GLY A 192 -17.62 -15.51 21.48
C GLY A 192 -18.38 -14.95 20.28
N LYS A 193 -19.67 -15.32 20.18
CA LYS A 193 -20.61 -14.88 19.13
C LYS A 193 -21.06 -13.44 19.46
N ASN A 194 -21.18 -12.55 18.46
CA ASN A 194 -21.48 -11.11 18.60
C ASN A 194 -20.36 -10.18 19.10
N ILE A 195 -19.13 -10.37 18.63
CA ILE A 195 -18.04 -9.40 18.86
C ILE A 195 -17.92 -8.42 17.67
N PRO A 196 -17.68 -7.11 17.89
CA PRO A 196 -17.57 -6.11 16.82
C PRO A 196 -16.58 -6.49 15.73
N GLU A 197 -15.47 -7.13 16.11
CA GLU A 197 -14.39 -7.59 15.23
C GLU A 197 -14.91 -8.41 14.04
N LYS A 198 -15.85 -9.35 14.25
CA LYS A 198 -16.41 -10.19 13.17
C LYS A 198 -17.17 -9.39 12.11
N PHE A 199 -17.97 -8.42 12.55
CA PHE A 199 -18.76 -7.56 11.66
C PHE A 199 -17.85 -6.60 10.89
N ILE A 200 -16.84 -6.07 11.56
CA ILE A 200 -15.83 -5.18 10.98
C ILE A 200 -15.04 -5.90 9.89
N GLN A 201 -14.51 -7.10 10.19
CA GLN A 201 -13.77 -7.93 9.23
C GLN A 201 -14.63 -8.27 8.01
N LYS A 202 -15.89 -8.69 8.23
CA LYS A 202 -16.80 -9.03 7.14
C LYS A 202 -17.10 -7.81 6.24
N SER A 203 -17.36 -6.66 6.86
CA SER A 203 -17.62 -5.41 6.13
C SER A 203 -16.41 -4.98 5.28
N LEU A 204 -15.19 -5.09 5.81
CA LEU A 204 -13.99 -4.74 5.05
C LEU A 204 -13.72 -5.74 3.92
N HIS A 205 -13.85 -7.03 4.19
CA HIS A 205 -13.67 -8.08 3.19
C HIS A 205 -14.59 -7.91 1.98
N GLU A 206 -15.90 -7.75 2.21
CA GLU A 206 -16.87 -7.51 1.11
C GLU A 206 -16.58 -6.22 0.35
N PHE A 207 -16.16 -5.17 1.05
CA PHE A 207 -15.78 -3.92 0.39
C PHE A 207 -14.57 -4.12 -0.54
N LEU A 208 -13.53 -4.82 -0.07
CA LEU A 208 -12.31 -5.06 -0.84
C LEU A 208 -12.54 -6.00 -2.03
N GLU A 209 -13.46 -6.96 -1.95
CA GLU A 209 -13.85 -7.80 -3.10
C GLU A 209 -14.59 -7.01 -4.19
N ILE A 210 -15.29 -5.94 -3.81
CA ILE A 210 -16.14 -5.18 -4.73
C ILE A 210 -15.42 -3.96 -5.32
N ILE A 211 -14.48 -3.35 -4.59
CA ILE A 211 -13.91 -2.07 -4.98
C ILE A 211 -13.12 -2.16 -6.31
N TYR A 212 -13.50 -1.30 -7.26
CA TYR A 212 -12.96 -1.32 -8.62
C TYR A 212 -11.50 -0.89 -8.71
N SER A 213 -10.99 -0.09 -7.76
CA SER A 213 -9.57 0.30 -7.73
C SER A 213 -8.63 -0.89 -7.53
N LEU A 214 -9.16 -2.04 -7.11
CA LEU A 214 -8.43 -3.29 -6.99
C LEU A 214 -8.78 -4.28 -8.13
N ARG A 215 -9.70 -3.95 -9.04
CA ARG A 215 -10.11 -4.84 -10.15
C ARG A 215 -9.23 -4.59 -11.38
N GLY A 216 -8.47 -5.61 -11.81
CA GLY A 216 -7.57 -5.53 -12.98
C GLY A 216 -6.27 -6.33 -12.82
N VAL A 217 -6.00 -6.78 -11.60
CA VAL A 217 -4.91 -7.71 -11.25
C VAL A 217 -5.55 -8.96 -10.65
N SER A 218 -4.94 -10.13 -10.82
CA SER A 218 -5.36 -11.33 -10.09
C SER A 218 -5.16 -11.12 -8.58
N ILE A 219 -6.22 -10.68 -7.89
CA ILE A 219 -6.26 -10.42 -6.46
C ILE A 219 -7.03 -11.53 -5.75
N GLU A 220 -6.42 -12.05 -4.69
CA GLU A 220 -7.08 -12.95 -3.76
C GLU A 220 -7.20 -12.26 -2.40
N VAL A 221 -8.43 -12.13 -1.90
CA VAL A 221 -8.71 -11.59 -0.56
C VAL A 221 -9.22 -12.73 0.32
N LEU A 222 -8.44 -13.11 1.33
CA LEU A 222 -8.79 -14.18 2.26
C LEU A 222 -9.02 -13.60 3.65
N ARG A 223 -10.08 -14.07 4.31
CA ARG A 223 -10.29 -13.84 5.75
C ARG A 223 -9.69 -14.97 6.56
N GLU A 224 -9.31 -14.65 7.79
CA GLU A 224 -8.86 -15.64 8.78
C GLU A 224 -7.77 -16.57 8.21
N PHE A 225 -6.73 -15.97 7.61
CA PHE A 225 -5.62 -16.70 7.01
C PHE A 225 -4.59 -17.16 8.06
N ASN A 226 -4.34 -18.46 8.15
CA ASN A 226 -3.31 -19.00 9.04
C ASN A 226 -1.91 -18.85 8.43
N VAL A 227 -1.01 -18.20 9.16
CA VAL A 227 0.45 -18.28 8.93
C VAL A 227 1.04 -19.35 9.86
N GLU A 228 2.09 -20.06 9.44
CA GLU A 228 2.66 -21.13 10.27
C GLU A 228 3.35 -20.54 11.53
N GLY A 229 3.00 -21.05 12.71
CA GLY A 229 3.51 -20.57 14.00
C GLY A 229 2.70 -21.00 15.23
N GLU A 230 3.31 -20.85 16.41
CA GLU A 230 2.73 -21.30 17.69
C GLU A 230 1.44 -20.54 18.05
N LYS A 231 0.32 -21.28 18.03
CA LYS A 231 -1.08 -20.87 18.27
C LYS A 231 -1.66 -20.02 17.13
N PRO A 232 -2.35 -20.64 16.14
CA PRO A 232 -2.82 -19.93 14.96
C PRO A 232 -3.99 -19.03 15.37
N LYS A 233 -3.71 -17.78 15.71
CA LYS A 233 -4.67 -16.71 15.46
C LYS A 233 -4.44 -16.29 14.02
N PRO A 234 -5.40 -16.52 13.12
CA PRO A 234 -5.20 -16.13 11.74
C PRO A 234 -5.09 -14.61 11.59
N VAL A 235 -4.42 -14.17 10.53
CA VAL A 235 -4.48 -12.78 10.06
C VAL A 235 -5.92 -12.47 9.66
N ASP A 236 -6.44 -11.31 10.07
CA ASP A 236 -7.82 -10.93 9.83
C ASP A 236 -8.15 -10.88 8.33
N ILE A 237 -7.33 -10.19 7.53
CA ILE A 237 -7.43 -10.16 6.07
C ILE A 237 -6.05 -10.27 5.43
N ARG A 238 -5.90 -11.17 4.47
CA ARG A 238 -4.75 -11.25 3.55
C ARG A 238 -5.19 -10.82 2.15
N ILE A 239 -4.45 -9.92 1.53
CA ILE A 239 -4.61 -9.56 0.12
C ILE A 239 -3.35 -10.03 -0.62
N GLN A 240 -3.52 -10.83 -1.67
CA GLN A 240 -2.42 -11.27 -2.52
C GLN A 240 -2.62 -10.80 -3.96
N TRP A 241 -1.65 -10.05 -4.49
CA TRP A 241 -1.56 -9.72 -5.91
C TRP A 241 -0.59 -10.70 -6.57
N LYS A 242 -1.11 -11.82 -7.09
CA LYS A 242 -0.29 -12.94 -7.57
C LYS A 242 0.65 -12.53 -8.70
N GLU A 243 0.16 -11.71 -9.62
CA GLU A 243 0.94 -11.21 -10.77
C GLU A 243 2.06 -10.25 -10.33
N ALA A 244 1.86 -9.52 -9.24
CA ALA A 244 2.80 -8.53 -8.74
C ALA A 244 3.74 -9.04 -7.64
N ASN A 245 3.62 -10.33 -7.24
CA ASN A 245 4.39 -10.95 -6.15
C ASN A 245 4.34 -10.17 -4.82
N ARG A 246 3.13 -9.74 -4.45
CA ARG A 246 2.88 -8.88 -3.29
C ARG A 246 1.80 -9.44 -2.39
N VAL A 247 1.97 -9.21 -1.08
CA VAL A 247 0.99 -9.54 -0.06
C VAL A 247 0.82 -8.38 0.90
N ALA A 248 -0.42 -7.96 1.13
CA ALA A 248 -0.78 -7.15 2.28
C ALA A 248 -1.38 -8.02 3.39
N LEU A 249 -0.90 -7.81 4.62
CA LEU A 249 -1.48 -8.39 5.82
C LEU A 249 -2.21 -7.28 6.58
N ILE A 250 -3.51 -7.44 6.81
CA ILE A 250 -4.30 -6.46 7.52
C ILE A 250 -4.73 -7.08 8.85
N GLU A 251 -4.35 -6.42 9.94
CA GLU A 251 -4.90 -6.67 11.27
C GLU A 251 -5.93 -5.59 11.60
N MET A 252 -7.07 -5.99 12.16
CA MET A 252 -8.14 -5.08 12.54
C MET A 252 -8.29 -5.01 14.06
N LYS A 253 -8.37 -3.80 14.57
CA LYS A 253 -8.73 -3.52 15.97
C LYS A 253 -9.89 -2.53 16.01
N TRP A 254 -10.54 -2.45 17.16
CA TRP A 254 -11.59 -1.48 17.38
C TRP A 254 -11.48 -0.90 18.79
N LEU A 255 -11.88 0.37 18.93
CA LEU A 255 -11.88 1.13 20.18
C LEU A 255 -13.30 1.56 20.52
N GLY A 256 -13.59 1.68 21.82
CA GLY A 256 -14.91 2.11 22.29
C GLY A 256 -15.37 1.34 23.52
N THR A 257 -16.55 1.73 24.00
CA THR A 257 -17.18 1.13 25.18
C THR A 257 -18.23 0.13 24.73
N VAL A 258 -18.18 -1.07 25.32
CA VAL A 258 -19.11 -2.16 25.05
C VAL A 258 -20.21 -2.21 26.10
N LYS A 259 -21.43 -2.40 25.62
CA LYS A 259 -22.61 -2.66 26.43
C LYS A 259 -23.12 -4.08 26.19
N GLY A 260 -23.35 -4.81 27.28
CA GLY A 260 -23.90 -6.16 27.26
C GLY A 260 -25.41 -6.17 27.03
N SER A 261 -25.98 -7.35 26.75
CA SER A 261 -27.45 -7.50 26.62
C SER A 261 -28.21 -7.18 27.90
N ASP A 262 -27.57 -7.32 29.05
CA ASP A 262 -28.09 -6.90 30.36
C ASP A 262 -28.17 -5.37 30.52
N GLY A 263 -27.72 -4.62 29.53
CA GLY A 263 -27.73 -3.16 29.52
C GLY A 263 -26.63 -2.53 30.38
N LYS A 264 -25.66 -3.31 30.88
CA LYS A 264 -24.53 -2.78 31.65
C LYS A 264 -23.31 -2.58 30.76
N ILE A 265 -22.42 -1.68 31.18
CA ILE A 265 -21.13 -1.53 30.52
C ILE A 265 -20.30 -2.77 30.86
N ALA A 266 -19.90 -3.52 29.84
CA ALA A 266 -19.13 -4.76 30.01
C ALA A 266 -17.62 -4.47 30.12
N TYR A 267 -17.08 -3.71 29.17
CA TYR A 267 -15.67 -3.32 29.11
C TYR A 267 -15.46 -2.18 28.10
N SER A 268 -14.24 -1.68 27.99
CA SER A 268 -13.85 -0.70 26.97
C SER A 268 -12.48 -1.03 26.38
N HIS A 269 -12.23 -0.52 25.17
CA HIS A 269 -10.95 -0.58 24.49
C HIS A 269 -10.46 0.83 24.15
N ASP A 270 -9.20 1.10 24.49
CA ASP A 270 -8.48 2.34 24.27
C ASP A 270 -7.24 2.07 23.39
N ASP A 271 -6.32 3.03 23.37
CA ASP A 271 -5.09 2.96 22.57
C ASP A 271 -4.24 1.72 22.90
N GLY A 272 -4.38 1.12 24.09
CA GLY A 272 -3.75 -0.15 24.45
C GLY A 272 -4.17 -1.31 23.53
N ARG A 273 -5.40 -1.29 23.01
CA ARG A 273 -5.88 -2.27 22.03
C ARG A 273 -5.21 -2.10 20.66
N ALA A 274 -4.92 -0.86 20.26
CA ALA A 274 -4.16 -0.58 19.04
C ALA A 274 -2.69 -1.03 19.18
N ASN A 275 -2.07 -0.78 20.33
CA ASN A 275 -0.72 -1.28 20.66
C ASN A 275 -0.65 -2.81 20.60
N ALA A 276 -1.62 -3.51 21.20
CA ALA A 276 -1.70 -4.96 21.09
C ALA A 276 -1.84 -5.44 19.62
N GLY A 277 -2.55 -4.68 18.79
CA GLY A 277 -2.65 -4.93 17.35
C GLY A 277 -1.31 -4.79 16.61
N MET A 278 -0.51 -3.78 16.94
CA MET A 278 0.82 -3.61 16.36
C MET A 278 1.74 -4.80 16.66
N ILE A 279 1.75 -5.27 17.91
CA ILE A 279 2.54 -6.44 18.34
C ILE A 279 2.09 -7.71 17.59
N GLN A 280 0.79 -7.93 17.50
CA GLN A 280 0.23 -9.09 16.80
C GLN A 280 0.58 -9.06 15.31
N LEU A 281 0.41 -7.91 14.66
CA LEU A 281 0.73 -7.70 13.25
C LEU A 281 2.22 -7.89 12.95
N LYS A 282 3.12 -7.47 13.86
CA LYS A 282 4.54 -7.76 13.78
C LYS A 282 4.84 -9.25 13.80
N GLY A 283 4.17 -10.00 14.68
CA GLY A 283 4.27 -11.46 14.71
C GLY A 283 3.87 -12.10 13.38
N TYR A 284 2.78 -11.62 12.76
CA TYR A 284 2.34 -12.08 11.45
C TYR A 284 3.31 -11.75 10.34
N TYR A 285 3.85 -10.54 10.34
CA TYR A 285 4.88 -10.12 9.38
C TYR A 285 6.12 -11.02 9.47
N ASP A 286 6.61 -11.30 10.68
CA ASP A 286 7.78 -12.16 10.87
C ASP A 286 7.54 -13.60 10.41
N SER A 287 6.35 -14.16 10.70
CA SER A 287 5.98 -15.48 10.20
C SER A 287 5.87 -15.50 8.68
N ALA A 288 5.20 -14.50 8.10
CA ALA A 288 5.05 -14.41 6.65
C ALA A 288 6.40 -14.27 5.92
N LEU A 289 7.38 -13.57 6.49
CA LEU A 289 8.74 -13.50 5.92
C LEU A 289 9.45 -14.86 5.90
N ARG A 290 9.15 -15.76 6.86
CA ARG A 290 9.68 -17.14 6.88
C ARG A 290 8.97 -18.03 5.88
N ASP A 291 7.64 -17.92 5.81
CA ASP A 291 6.79 -18.78 4.96
C ASP A 291 6.88 -18.38 3.47
N MET A 292 7.05 -17.09 3.19
CA MET A 292 7.04 -16.51 1.84
C MET A 292 8.27 -15.61 1.61
N PRO A 293 9.50 -16.14 1.69
CA PRO A 293 10.74 -15.33 1.68
C PRO A 293 11.00 -14.60 0.35
N THR A 294 10.30 -15.00 -0.71
CA THR A 294 10.42 -14.38 -2.04
C THR A 294 9.32 -13.37 -2.34
N THR A 295 8.38 -13.14 -1.42
CA THR A 295 7.22 -12.25 -1.60
C THR A 295 7.45 -10.91 -0.92
N ILE A 296 7.11 -9.82 -1.59
CA ILE A 296 7.11 -8.49 -0.98
C ILE A 296 5.89 -8.40 -0.07
N ILE A 297 6.09 -8.27 1.24
CA ILE A 297 5.01 -8.25 2.23
C ILE A 297 4.90 -6.86 2.85
N LYS A 298 3.67 -6.38 3.02
CA LYS A 298 3.38 -5.10 3.67
C LYS A 298 2.28 -5.22 4.74
N PRO A 299 2.59 -5.01 6.02
CA PRO A 299 1.60 -5.09 7.10
C PRO A 299 0.85 -3.76 7.31
N PHE A 300 -0.46 -3.84 7.57
CA PHE A 300 -1.35 -2.71 7.86
C PHE A 300 -2.17 -2.98 9.14
N LEU A 301 -2.14 -2.05 10.09
CA LEU A 301 -3.09 -2.05 11.20
C LEU A 301 -4.25 -1.10 10.87
N VAL A 302 -5.47 -1.61 10.84
CA VAL A 302 -6.70 -0.82 10.70
C VAL A 302 -7.41 -0.75 12.04
N VAL A 303 -7.67 0.46 12.53
CA VAL A 303 -8.32 0.69 13.83
C VAL A 303 -9.64 1.42 13.63
N ILE A 304 -10.75 0.75 13.93
CA ILE A 304 -12.07 1.38 13.95
C ILE A 304 -12.30 2.07 15.30
N ASP A 305 -12.44 3.39 15.30
CA ASP A 305 -12.62 4.16 16.53
C ASP A 305 -14.10 4.53 16.74
N GLY A 306 -14.73 3.83 17.67
CA GLY A 306 -16.09 4.08 18.15
C GLY A 306 -16.15 4.74 19.52
N ARG A 307 -15.03 5.30 20.03
CA ARG A 307 -15.01 5.94 21.36
C ARG A 307 -15.91 7.16 21.41
N ARG A 308 -16.45 7.40 22.59
CA ARG A 308 -17.23 8.57 22.98
C ARG A 308 -16.74 9.06 24.33
N LYS A 309 -16.88 10.34 24.62
CA LYS A 309 -16.51 10.90 25.92
C LYS A 309 -17.68 10.82 26.91
N ASN A 310 -17.37 10.78 28.20
CA ASN A 310 -18.34 10.94 29.29
C ASN A 310 -19.54 9.98 29.25
N LEU A 311 -19.30 8.72 28.87
CA LEU A 311 -20.35 7.70 28.85
C LEU A 311 -20.66 7.17 30.26
N HIS A 312 -21.95 6.93 30.51
CA HIS A 312 -22.48 6.27 31.69
C HIS A 312 -23.43 5.13 31.27
N GLU A 313 -23.70 4.17 32.16
CA GLU A 313 -24.59 3.03 31.83
C GLU A 313 -25.98 3.48 31.36
N THR A 314 -26.46 4.60 31.88
CA THR A 314 -27.76 5.20 31.57
C THR A 314 -27.74 6.11 30.34
N THR A 315 -26.60 6.32 29.69
CA THR A 315 -26.51 7.16 28.50
C THR A 315 -27.34 6.55 27.36
N THR A 316 -28.31 7.32 26.85
CA THR A 316 -29.15 6.96 25.71
C THR A 316 -29.07 7.97 24.57
N THR A 317 -28.57 9.18 24.84
CA THR A 317 -28.30 10.25 23.88
C THR A 317 -26.90 10.83 24.14
N ILE A 318 -26.30 11.46 23.14
CA ILE A 318 -24.98 12.07 23.29
C ILE A 318 -24.90 13.44 22.62
N SER A 319 -24.24 14.39 23.27
CA SER A 319 -23.98 15.71 22.72
C SER A 319 -23.00 15.63 21.55
N TYR A 320 -23.03 16.60 20.62
CA TYR A 320 -22.02 16.69 19.55
C TYR A 320 -20.58 16.73 20.12
N ALA A 321 -20.36 17.49 21.19
CA ALA A 321 -19.04 17.66 21.80
C ALA A 321 -18.47 16.33 22.34
N ASP A 322 -19.28 15.54 23.06
CA ASP A 322 -18.84 14.26 23.61
C ASP A 322 -18.81 13.14 22.56
N GLY A 323 -19.74 13.17 21.61
CA GLY A 323 -19.88 12.18 20.55
C GLY A 323 -18.76 12.26 19.52
N MET A 324 -18.33 13.48 19.16
CA MET A 324 -17.27 13.73 18.18
C MET A 324 -15.89 13.97 18.82
N PHE A 325 -15.78 13.94 20.16
CA PHE A 325 -14.55 14.30 20.89
C PHE A 325 -13.29 13.62 20.33
N TYR A 326 -13.37 12.33 20.01
CA TYR A 326 -12.23 11.57 19.53
C TYR A 326 -11.96 11.75 18.03
N LYS A 327 -12.84 12.37 17.25
CA LYS A 327 -12.74 12.42 15.77
C LYS A 327 -11.35 12.84 15.29
N ASP A 328 -10.78 13.88 15.90
CA ASP A 328 -9.49 14.47 15.53
C ASP A 328 -8.40 14.18 16.58
N VAL A 329 -8.59 13.14 17.40
CA VAL A 329 -7.60 12.66 18.38
C VAL A 329 -6.86 11.45 17.79
N ASP A 330 -5.56 11.60 17.63
CA ASP A 330 -4.68 10.54 17.11
C ASP A 330 -4.52 9.38 18.10
N LEU A 331 -4.18 8.21 17.57
CA LEU A 331 -3.82 7.05 18.40
C LEU A 331 -2.46 7.27 19.05
N ILE A 332 -2.36 6.95 20.33
CA ILE A 332 -1.07 6.88 21.01
C ILE A 332 -0.51 5.48 20.87
N ILE A 333 0.54 5.34 20.06
CA ILE A 333 1.31 4.09 19.93
C ILE A 333 2.58 4.23 20.75
N ASP A 334 2.80 3.25 21.64
CA ASP A 334 3.99 3.18 22.49
C ASP A 334 5.25 3.13 21.62
N PRO A 335 6.34 3.81 22.01
CA PRO A 335 7.57 3.86 21.22
C PRO A 335 8.06 2.49 20.75
N ASP A 336 8.03 1.47 21.62
CA ASP A 336 8.50 0.11 21.31
C ASP A 336 7.61 -0.62 20.30
N ASN A 337 6.38 -0.15 20.08
CA ASN A 337 5.41 -0.72 19.15
C ASN A 337 5.34 0.04 17.81
N LYS A 338 6.13 1.11 17.63
CA LYS A 338 6.21 1.89 16.39
C LYS A 338 7.08 1.21 15.33
N PHE A 339 6.73 -0.01 14.97
CA PHE A 339 7.47 -0.80 13.98
C PHE A 339 7.59 -0.11 12.61
N TYR A 340 6.69 0.80 12.26
CA TYR A 340 6.75 1.61 11.04
C TYR A 340 7.92 2.61 11.00
N GLU A 341 8.55 2.90 12.14
CA GLU A 341 9.74 3.75 12.19
C GLU A 341 11.04 2.95 12.00
N SER A 342 11.04 1.65 12.36
CA SER A 342 12.23 0.80 12.40
C SER A 342 12.27 -0.30 11.35
N ILE A 343 11.13 -0.67 10.77
CA ILE A 343 10.98 -1.77 9.83
C ILE A 343 10.50 -1.25 8.48
N ILE A 344 11.31 -1.48 7.46
CA ILE A 344 10.99 -1.11 6.09
C ILE A 344 9.70 -1.80 5.65
N GLY A 345 8.78 -1.01 5.11
CA GLY A 345 7.49 -1.49 4.63
C GLY A 345 6.41 -1.64 5.70
N PHE A 346 6.71 -1.50 6.99
CA PHE A 346 5.68 -1.51 8.02
C PHE A 346 4.92 -0.17 8.02
N GLU A 347 3.59 -0.19 7.92
CA GLU A 347 2.80 1.05 7.84
C GLU A 347 2.33 1.55 9.21
N PRO A 348 2.20 2.88 9.38
CA PRO A 348 1.54 3.43 10.56
C PRO A 348 0.06 3.00 10.60
N PRO A 349 -0.57 2.95 11.80
CA PRO A 349 -1.97 2.57 11.92
C PRO A 349 -2.90 3.49 11.13
N ILE A 350 -3.86 2.89 10.44
CA ILE A 350 -4.93 3.61 9.73
C ILE A 350 -6.14 3.65 10.67
N ARG A 351 -6.38 4.82 11.26
CA ARG A 351 -7.54 5.05 12.14
C ARG A 351 -8.76 5.45 11.32
N MET A 352 -9.90 4.84 11.61
CA MET A 352 -11.19 5.11 10.96
C MET A 352 -12.23 5.43 12.03
N PHE A 353 -12.56 6.72 12.22
CA PHE A 353 -13.56 7.13 13.20
C PHE A 353 -14.98 6.86 12.70
N SER A 354 -15.84 6.31 13.56
CA SER A 354 -17.26 6.14 13.26
C SER A 354 -18.11 7.10 14.09
N ALA A 355 -18.86 7.96 13.39
CA ALA A 355 -19.63 9.03 14.01
C ALA A 355 -20.93 8.53 14.65
N PRO A 356 -21.26 9.00 15.88
CA PRO A 356 -22.55 8.76 16.49
C PRO A 356 -23.64 9.62 15.87
N ASN A 357 -24.90 9.27 16.15
CA ASN A 357 -26.03 10.15 15.92
C ASN A 357 -26.20 11.04 17.17
N CYS A 358 -25.71 12.28 17.08
CA CYS A 358 -25.76 13.25 18.17
C CYS A 358 -27.12 13.95 18.23
N ILE A 359 -27.46 14.47 19.41
CA ILE A 359 -28.57 15.41 19.62
C ILE A 359 -28.12 16.86 19.59
#